data_AF-A0A939FR98-F1
#
_entry.id   AF-A0A939FR98-F1
#
_cell.length_a   1.000
_cell.length_b   1.000
_cell.length_c   1.000
_cell.angle_alpha   90.00
_cell.angle_beta   90.00
_cell.angle_gamma   90.00
#
_symmetry.space_group_name_H-M   'P 1'
#
loop_
_entity.id
_entity.type
_entity.pdbx_description
1 polymer ?
#
loop_
_entity_poly.entity_id
_entity_poly.type
_entity_poly.pdbx_seq_one_letter_code
_entity_poly.pdbx_strand_id
1 'polypeptide(L)'
;MAKARTGRAVAAAPAPRAVAEQPYATGSALVVEHDAARLDYDGRLYRLTMRRRLRNTGTEPVTRYLIRISVDRYPGEPERSNAHYRTHPLTWEELALSAMCRGEAMWWEAKHDRDAFKEVWLLFENGQGRFPLYPGESVWIEYAYSVGDEKWGRWFQRAVRLPTEHLEVQLAFPASLDPVVWGTETSMTAEASPLRTAPVRRDEKGIRLFSWTTSQPALHARYRLEWRFRAARPETKMSDRELT
;
A
#
# COMPACT_ATOMS: atom_id res chain seq x y z
N MET A 1 -33.67 53.40 28.25
CA MET A 1 -33.26 52.16 28.94
C MET A 1 -33.28 51.02 27.93
N ALA A 2 -32.12 50.41 27.72
CA ALA A 2 -31.78 49.57 26.58
C ALA A 2 -32.35 48.15 26.68
N LYS A 3 -32.92 47.63 25.57
CA LYS A 3 -33.22 46.20 25.39
C LYS A 3 -32.00 45.52 24.77
N ALA A 4 -31.28 44.74 25.58
CA ALA A 4 -30.20 43.86 25.13
C ALA A 4 -30.79 42.71 24.30
N ARG A 5 -30.38 42.60 23.02
CA ARG A 5 -30.58 41.42 22.18
C ARG A 5 -29.40 40.48 22.39
N THR A 6 -29.63 39.35 23.03
CA THR A 6 -28.68 38.24 23.10
C THR A 6 -28.60 37.57 21.73
N GLY A 7 -27.46 37.74 21.05
CA GLY A 7 -27.15 37.11 19.79
C GLY A 7 -26.95 35.61 19.94
N ARG A 8 -27.70 34.83 19.16
CA ARG A 8 -27.56 33.38 19.01
C ARG A 8 -26.29 33.09 18.21
N ALA A 9 -25.30 32.48 18.84
CA ALA A 9 -24.10 31.99 18.17
C ALA A 9 -24.48 30.93 17.12
N VAL A 10 -24.20 31.21 15.86
CA VAL A 10 -24.38 30.28 14.75
C VAL A 10 -23.18 29.34 14.78
N ALA A 11 -23.42 28.06 15.09
CA ALA A 11 -22.42 27.01 15.00
C ALA A 11 -21.90 26.94 13.55
N ALA A 12 -20.59 27.09 13.38
CA ALA A 12 -19.93 26.98 12.09
C ALA A 12 -20.14 25.56 11.53
N ALA A 13 -20.67 25.50 10.30
CA ALA A 13 -20.81 24.25 9.58
C ALA A 13 -19.43 23.59 9.37
N PRO A 14 -19.33 22.25 9.44
CA PRO A 14 -18.09 21.55 9.16
C PRO A 14 -17.67 21.80 7.70
N ALA A 15 -16.38 22.07 7.50
CA ALA A 15 -15.79 22.30 6.20
C ALA A 15 -16.09 21.12 5.24
N PRO A 16 -16.31 21.39 3.93
CA PRO A 16 -16.55 20.33 2.96
C PRO A 16 -15.36 19.38 2.93
N ARG A 17 -15.65 18.08 3.00
CA ARG A 17 -14.66 17.00 2.82
C ARG A 17 -13.92 17.27 1.51
N ALA A 18 -12.59 17.38 1.58
CA ALA A 18 -11.74 17.52 0.42
C ALA A 18 -12.12 16.45 -0.62
N VAL A 19 -12.60 16.91 -1.78
CA VAL A 19 -12.78 16.07 -2.96
C VAL A 19 -11.44 15.39 -3.20
N ALA A 20 -11.43 14.06 -3.29
CA ALA A 20 -10.20 13.32 -3.55
C ALA A 20 -9.62 13.82 -4.88
N GLU A 21 -8.53 14.59 -4.82
CA GLU A 21 -7.81 15.01 -6.02
C GLU A 21 -7.47 13.77 -6.84
N GLN A 22 -8.01 13.69 -8.06
CA GLN A 22 -7.55 12.68 -9.00
C GLN A 22 -6.09 13.01 -9.33
N PRO A 23 -5.15 12.09 -9.10
CA PRO A 23 -3.73 12.39 -9.25
C PRO A 23 -3.32 12.58 -10.71
N TYR A 24 -4.14 12.16 -11.67
CA TYR A 24 -3.84 12.25 -13.09
C TYR A 24 -4.47 13.51 -13.69
N ALA A 25 -3.78 14.12 -14.65
CA ALA A 25 -4.26 15.30 -15.35
C ALA A 25 -5.60 15.03 -16.04
N THR A 26 -6.44 16.06 -16.17
CA THR A 26 -7.69 16.01 -16.92
C THR A 26 -7.40 15.52 -18.35
N GLY A 27 -7.86 14.33 -18.72
CA GLY A 27 -7.59 13.68 -20.02
C GLY A 27 -6.68 12.43 -19.95
N SER A 28 -5.96 12.22 -18.85
CA SER A 28 -5.28 10.96 -18.55
C SER A 28 -6.24 9.99 -17.86
N ALA A 29 -6.60 8.89 -18.53
CA ALA A 29 -7.39 7.81 -17.96
C ALA A 29 -6.56 6.53 -17.97
N LEU A 30 -6.39 5.92 -16.79
CA LEU A 30 -5.63 4.68 -16.63
C LEU A 30 -6.56 3.55 -16.18
N VAL A 31 -6.44 2.42 -16.84
CA VAL A 31 -6.97 1.14 -16.37
C VAL A 31 -5.79 0.29 -15.90
N VAL A 32 -5.96 -0.39 -14.77
CA VAL A 32 -5.03 -1.40 -14.27
C VAL A 32 -5.56 -2.76 -14.69
N GLU A 33 -5.07 -3.27 -15.83
CA GLU A 33 -5.48 -4.57 -16.35
C GLU A 33 -5.10 -5.69 -15.36
N HIS A 34 -3.91 -5.61 -14.77
CA HIS A 34 -3.46 -6.52 -13.73
C HIS A 34 -2.81 -5.78 -12.59
N ASP A 35 -3.18 -6.11 -11.36
CA ASP A 35 -2.65 -5.55 -10.14
C ASP A 35 -2.19 -6.66 -9.21
N ALA A 36 -0.92 -7.04 -9.29
CA ALA A 36 -0.34 -8.10 -8.50
C ALA A 36 0.53 -7.53 -7.38
N ALA A 37 0.23 -7.93 -6.14
CA ALA A 37 1.02 -7.59 -4.97
C ALA A 37 1.62 -8.85 -4.35
N ARG A 38 2.90 -8.81 -4.03
CA ARG A 38 3.58 -9.86 -3.26
C ARG A 38 4.27 -9.23 -2.06
N LEU A 39 3.93 -9.72 -0.86
CA LEU A 39 4.59 -9.35 0.39
C LEU A 39 5.40 -10.54 0.90
N ASP A 40 6.72 -10.42 0.88
CA ASP A 40 7.63 -11.39 1.48
C ASP A 40 8.03 -10.91 2.87
N TYR A 41 7.99 -11.79 3.85
CA TYR A 41 8.44 -11.53 5.21
C TYR A 41 9.52 -12.52 5.61
N ASP A 42 10.65 -12.03 6.11
CA ASP A 42 11.78 -12.87 6.52
C ASP A 42 11.81 -13.15 8.03
N GLY A 43 10.84 -12.62 8.77
CA GLY A 43 10.85 -12.66 10.22
C GLY A 43 11.29 -11.35 10.88
N ARG A 44 11.68 -10.32 10.14
CA ARG A 44 12.00 -8.96 10.66
C ARG A 44 11.56 -7.87 9.70
N LEU A 45 11.75 -8.09 8.40
CA LEU A 45 11.50 -7.12 7.34
C LEU A 45 10.39 -7.63 6.42
N TYR A 46 9.50 -6.73 6.05
CA TYR A 46 8.58 -6.93 4.93
C TYR A 46 9.17 -6.34 3.67
N ARG A 47 9.23 -7.12 2.59
CA ARG A 47 9.50 -6.64 1.23
C ARG A 47 8.21 -6.72 0.43
N LEU A 48 7.65 -5.58 0.03
CA LEU A 48 6.53 -5.53 -0.90
C LEU A 48 7.06 -5.37 -2.32
N THR A 49 6.59 -6.21 -3.22
CA THR A 49 6.76 -6.08 -4.67
C THR A 49 5.39 -5.94 -5.32
N MET A 50 5.25 -4.90 -6.13
CA MET A 50 4.02 -4.57 -6.86
C MET A 50 4.29 -4.65 -8.35
N ARG A 51 3.47 -5.42 -9.07
CA ARG A 51 3.52 -5.53 -10.54
C ARG A 51 2.17 -5.11 -11.10
N ARG A 52 2.17 -4.09 -11.95
CA ARG A 52 0.94 -3.56 -12.55
C ARG A 52 1.04 -3.50 -14.06
N ARG A 53 0.03 -4.03 -14.74
CA ARG A 53 -0.18 -3.80 -16.17
C ARG A 53 -1.12 -2.61 -16.32
N LEU A 54 -0.59 -1.49 -16.78
CA LEU A 54 -1.31 -0.24 -16.96
C LEU A 54 -1.69 -0.10 -18.42
N ARG A 55 -2.92 0.32 -18.71
CA ARG A 55 -3.39 0.71 -20.04
C ARG A 55 -3.82 2.17 -20.02
N ASN A 56 -3.28 2.97 -20.94
CA ASN A 56 -3.72 4.34 -21.14
C ASN A 56 -4.96 4.36 -22.04
N THR A 57 -6.11 4.68 -21.46
CA THR A 57 -7.39 4.85 -22.15
C THR A 57 -7.75 6.32 -22.32
N GLY A 58 -6.85 7.24 -21.97
CA GLY A 58 -6.99 8.66 -22.19
C GLY A 58 -6.57 9.09 -23.59
N THR A 59 -6.53 10.40 -23.81
CA THR A 59 -6.10 11.01 -25.08
C THR A 59 -4.71 11.63 -25.01
N GLU A 60 -4.12 11.71 -23.81
CA GLU A 60 -2.81 12.30 -23.57
C GLU A 60 -1.80 11.25 -23.10
N PRO A 61 -0.50 11.40 -23.40
CA PRO A 61 0.54 10.55 -22.84
C PRO A 61 0.62 10.64 -21.32
N VAL A 62 0.80 9.50 -20.66
CA VAL A 62 1.03 9.44 -19.21
C VAL A 62 2.54 9.41 -18.94
N THR A 63 3.03 10.43 -18.24
CA THR A 63 4.47 10.62 -17.95
C THR A 63 4.87 10.23 -16.53
N ARG A 64 3.90 10.00 -15.63
CA ARG A 64 4.16 9.56 -14.26
C ARG A 64 2.99 8.78 -13.66
N TYR A 65 3.28 7.95 -12.66
CA TYR A 65 2.30 7.10 -11.97
C TYR A 65 2.40 7.29 -10.45
N LEU A 66 1.28 7.61 -9.77
CA LEU A 66 1.30 7.83 -8.33
C LEU A 66 1.20 6.52 -7.57
N ILE A 67 2.15 6.28 -6.67
CA ILE A 67 2.07 5.24 -5.65
C ILE A 67 1.96 5.86 -4.26
N ARG A 68 1.39 5.09 -3.34
CA ARG A 68 1.34 5.44 -1.92
C ARG A 68 1.88 4.27 -1.11
N ILE A 69 2.82 4.57 -0.24
CA ILE A 69 3.39 3.64 0.74
C ILE A 69 2.90 4.10 2.10
N SER A 70 2.21 3.25 2.86
CA SER A 70 1.67 3.63 4.17
C SER A 70 1.86 2.49 5.15
N VAL A 71 2.30 2.82 6.34
CA VAL A 71 2.59 1.86 7.40
C VAL A 71 1.75 2.21 8.63
N ASP A 72 1.25 1.19 9.31
CA ASP A 72 0.59 1.37 10.59
C ASP A 72 0.79 0.12 11.45
N ARG A 73 1.42 0.28 12.61
CA ARG A 73 1.63 -0.81 13.56
C ARG A 73 0.39 -1.08 14.41
N TYR A 74 -0.41 -0.06 14.70
CA TYR A 74 -1.53 -0.11 15.64
C TYR A 74 -2.83 0.41 14.99
N PRO A 75 -3.28 -0.21 13.87
CA PRO A 75 -4.49 0.24 13.19
C PRO A 75 -5.69 0.18 14.13
N GLY A 76 -6.39 1.32 14.27
CA GLY A 76 -7.52 1.48 15.20
C GLY A 76 -7.18 2.20 16.50
N GLU A 77 -5.90 2.50 16.76
CA GLU A 77 -5.42 3.25 17.94
C GLU A 77 -4.69 4.54 17.51
N PRO A 78 -5.39 5.61 17.03
CA PRO A 78 -4.76 6.74 16.36
C PRO A 78 -3.69 7.46 17.20
N GLU A 79 -3.91 7.65 18.49
CA GLU A 79 -2.97 8.30 19.40
C GLU A 79 -1.67 7.52 19.52
N ARG A 80 -1.78 6.18 19.68
CA ARG A 80 -0.65 5.27 19.76
C ARG A 80 0.11 5.19 18.45
N SER A 81 -0.60 5.10 17.32
CA SER A 81 0.00 5.14 15.98
C SER A 81 0.77 6.44 15.76
N ASN A 82 0.18 7.60 16.08
CA ASN A 82 0.85 8.90 15.94
C ASN A 82 2.11 9.03 16.81
N ALA A 83 2.06 8.54 18.06
CA ALA A 83 3.24 8.48 18.90
C ALA A 83 4.32 7.58 18.29
N HIS A 84 3.92 6.41 17.76
CA HIS A 84 4.82 5.45 17.15
C HIS A 84 5.51 5.98 15.89
N TYR A 85 4.78 6.67 15.00
CA TYR A 85 5.35 7.26 13.79
C TYR A 85 6.43 8.29 14.10
N ARG A 86 6.23 9.12 15.13
CA ARG A 86 7.22 10.13 15.55
C ARG A 86 8.50 9.49 16.09
N THR A 87 8.38 8.37 16.79
CA THR A 87 9.54 7.64 17.33
C THR A 87 10.24 6.79 16.27
N HIS A 88 9.48 6.27 15.29
CA HIS A 88 9.97 5.35 14.27
C HIS A 88 9.55 5.83 12.87
N PRO A 89 10.03 7.00 12.41
CA PRO A 89 9.58 7.59 11.16
C PRO A 89 9.97 6.70 9.98
N LEU A 90 9.08 6.54 9.01
CA LEU A 90 9.39 5.86 7.77
C LEU A 90 10.44 6.67 6.98
N THR A 91 11.60 6.13 6.64
CA THR A 91 12.65 6.86 5.91
C THR A 91 12.83 6.36 4.47
N TRP A 92 13.41 7.17 3.59
CA TRP A 92 13.69 6.74 2.20
C TRP A 92 14.78 5.67 2.14
N GLU A 93 15.78 5.79 3.01
CA GLU A 93 16.91 4.86 3.08
C GLU A 93 16.42 3.44 3.40
N GLU A 94 15.59 3.28 4.42
CA GLU A 94 15.08 1.95 4.78
C GLU A 94 14.08 1.40 3.78
N LEU A 95 13.33 2.27 3.09
CA LEU A 95 12.38 1.86 2.08
C LEU A 95 13.08 1.16 0.92
N ALA A 96 14.32 1.57 0.61
CA ALA A 96 15.08 1.06 -0.52
C ALA A 96 14.22 0.98 -1.80
N LEU A 97 13.45 2.05 -2.06
CA LEU A 97 12.45 2.10 -3.13
C LEU A 97 13.12 1.92 -4.48
N SER A 98 12.63 0.94 -5.23
CA SER A 98 13.01 0.66 -6.60
C SER A 98 11.77 0.62 -7.49
N ALA A 99 11.90 1.07 -8.74
CA ALA A 99 10.83 1.05 -9.72
C ALA A 99 11.39 0.76 -11.12
N MET A 100 10.63 0.02 -11.91
CA MET A 100 11.01 -0.43 -13.24
C MET A 100 9.82 -0.40 -14.20
N CYS A 101 10.10 -0.13 -15.47
CA CYS A 101 9.16 -0.20 -16.58
C CYS A 101 9.86 -0.89 -17.76
N ARG A 102 9.27 -1.96 -18.32
CA ARG A 102 9.87 -2.73 -19.44
C ARG A 102 11.33 -3.18 -19.20
N GLY A 103 11.71 -3.44 -17.95
CA GLY A 103 13.08 -3.83 -17.58
C GLY A 103 14.03 -2.64 -17.36
N GLU A 104 13.61 -1.42 -17.64
CA GLU A 104 14.38 -0.20 -17.37
C GLU A 104 14.04 0.38 -16.01
N ALA A 105 15.03 0.90 -15.29
CA ALA A 105 14.80 1.63 -14.05
C ALA A 105 13.99 2.90 -14.32
N MET A 106 13.07 3.22 -13.40
CA MET A 106 12.31 4.47 -13.39
C MET A 106 12.90 5.40 -12.33
N TRP A 107 13.05 6.69 -12.66
CA TRP A 107 13.21 7.70 -11.63
C TRP A 107 11.92 7.87 -10.83
N TRP A 108 12.05 8.45 -9.64
CA TRP A 108 10.90 8.74 -8.80
C TRP A 108 11.08 10.05 -8.04
N GLU A 109 9.95 10.69 -7.72
CA GLU A 109 9.90 11.97 -7.02
C GLU A 109 8.91 11.88 -5.85
N ALA A 110 9.32 12.35 -4.68
CA ALA A 110 8.44 12.44 -3.53
C ALA A 110 7.39 13.54 -3.74
N LYS A 111 6.11 13.16 -3.78
CA LYS A 111 4.98 14.10 -3.70
C LYS A 111 4.71 14.50 -2.25
N HIS A 112 4.69 13.52 -1.37
CA HIS A 112 4.50 13.73 0.07
C HIS A 112 5.46 12.83 0.85
N ASP A 113 6.12 13.46 1.82
CA ASP A 113 7.05 12.82 2.73
C ASP A 113 6.55 13.01 4.16
N ARG A 114 5.95 11.95 4.74
CA ARG A 114 5.44 11.94 6.11
C ARG A 114 5.97 10.71 6.86
N ASP A 115 6.01 10.81 8.18
CA ASP A 115 6.51 9.72 9.04
C ASP A 115 5.72 8.41 8.88
N ALA A 116 4.41 8.51 8.63
CA ALA A 116 3.52 7.35 8.50
C ALA A 116 3.28 6.89 7.06
N PHE A 117 3.56 7.75 6.07
CA PHE A 117 3.32 7.44 4.68
C PHE A 117 4.14 8.28 3.72
N LYS A 118 4.41 7.72 2.55
CA LYS A 118 4.97 8.41 1.39
C LYS A 118 3.98 8.40 0.24
N GLU A 119 3.94 9.48 -0.54
CA GLU A 119 3.36 9.46 -1.89
C GLU A 119 4.46 9.79 -2.89
N VAL A 120 4.57 8.97 -3.92
CA VAL A 120 5.71 8.99 -4.84
C VAL A 120 5.21 8.93 -6.27
N TRP A 121 5.70 9.85 -7.10
CA TRP A 121 5.58 9.75 -8.54
C TRP A 121 6.65 8.81 -9.06
N LEU A 122 6.24 7.71 -9.69
CA LEU A 122 7.13 6.92 -10.54
C LEU A 122 7.13 7.57 -11.92
N LEU A 123 8.28 8.02 -12.39
CA LEU A 123 8.40 8.76 -13.63
C LEU A 123 8.68 7.79 -14.78
N PHE A 124 7.96 7.95 -15.88
CA PHE A 124 8.26 7.24 -17.14
C PHE A 124 9.47 7.87 -17.84
N GLU A 125 10.57 8.01 -17.09
CA GLU A 125 11.86 8.51 -17.54
C GLU A 125 13.00 8.00 -16.63
N ASN A 126 14.21 8.07 -17.15
CA ASN A 126 15.46 7.79 -16.44
C ASN A 126 16.62 8.56 -17.09
N GLY A 127 17.86 8.23 -16.70
CA GLY A 127 19.06 8.87 -17.25
C GLY A 127 19.30 8.66 -18.74
N GLN A 128 18.59 7.73 -19.39
CA GLN A 128 18.69 7.45 -20.83
C GLN A 128 17.63 8.18 -21.65
N GLY A 129 16.52 8.61 -21.02
CA GLY A 129 15.47 9.36 -21.72
C GLY A 129 14.08 9.17 -21.11
N ARG A 130 13.07 9.62 -21.85
CA ARG A 130 11.65 9.54 -21.50
C ARG A 130 10.99 8.43 -22.30
N PHE A 131 10.08 7.70 -21.66
CA PHE A 131 9.33 6.59 -22.23
C PHE A 131 7.85 6.65 -21.77
N PRO A 132 7.14 7.77 -22.06
CA PRO A 132 5.76 7.95 -21.63
C PRO A 132 4.85 6.85 -22.18
N LEU A 133 3.79 6.55 -21.43
CA LEU A 133 2.76 5.60 -21.87
C LEU A 133 1.76 6.34 -22.76
N TYR A 134 1.81 6.10 -24.07
CA TYR A 134 0.95 6.78 -25.05
C TYR A 134 -0.49 6.26 -25.03
N PRO A 135 -1.46 7.04 -25.54
CA PRO A 135 -2.84 6.60 -25.69
C PRO A 135 -2.95 5.24 -26.40
N GLY A 136 -3.75 4.33 -25.82
CA GLY A 136 -3.96 2.98 -26.33
C GLY A 136 -2.89 1.95 -25.96
N GLU A 137 -1.73 2.39 -25.45
CA GLU A 137 -0.67 1.47 -25.06
C GLU A 137 -0.94 0.81 -23.69
N SER A 138 -0.37 -0.39 -23.53
CA SER A 138 -0.24 -1.05 -22.24
C SER A 138 1.22 -1.28 -21.87
N VAL A 139 1.54 -1.21 -20.58
CA VAL A 139 2.88 -1.48 -20.07
C VAL A 139 2.88 -2.13 -18.70
N TRP A 140 3.87 -2.98 -18.45
CA TRP A 140 4.16 -3.47 -17.10
C TRP A 140 5.09 -2.49 -16.39
N ILE A 141 4.66 -2.06 -15.21
CA ILE A 141 5.53 -1.47 -14.20
C ILE A 141 5.70 -2.42 -13.03
N GLU A 142 6.86 -2.36 -12.41
CA GLU A 142 7.17 -3.03 -11.17
C GLU A 142 7.77 -2.02 -10.19
N TYR A 143 7.40 -2.08 -8.92
CA TYR A 143 8.10 -1.34 -7.89
C TYR A 143 8.13 -2.14 -6.60
N ALA A 144 9.21 -1.96 -5.84
CA ALA A 144 9.42 -2.69 -4.61
C ALA A 144 10.03 -1.81 -3.53
N TYR A 145 9.63 -2.05 -2.29
CA TYR A 145 10.15 -1.37 -1.11
C TYR A 145 10.10 -2.27 0.12
N SER A 146 10.90 -1.91 1.11
CA SER A 146 11.08 -2.65 2.35
C SER A 146 10.59 -1.86 3.56
N VAL A 147 10.04 -2.52 4.58
CA VAL A 147 9.65 -1.88 5.84
C VAL A 147 9.89 -2.85 6.99
N GLY A 148 10.48 -2.38 8.08
CA GLY A 148 10.62 -3.15 9.31
C GLY A 148 9.28 -3.50 9.95
N ASP A 149 9.18 -4.66 10.58
CA ASP A 149 7.95 -5.10 11.24
C ASP A 149 7.62 -4.34 12.52
N GLU A 150 8.56 -3.55 13.05
CA GLU A 150 8.28 -2.59 14.09
C GLU A 150 7.39 -1.45 13.59
N LYS A 151 7.46 -1.10 12.29
CA LYS A 151 6.65 -0.03 11.67
C LYS A 151 5.39 -0.56 10.99
N TRP A 152 5.46 -1.75 10.39
CA TRP A 152 4.31 -2.37 9.74
C TRP A 152 3.62 -3.40 10.65
N GLY A 153 2.33 -3.19 10.93
CA GLY A 153 1.46 -4.17 11.56
C GLY A 153 1.21 -5.42 10.70
N ARG A 154 0.43 -6.36 11.25
CA ARG A 154 0.13 -7.64 10.59
C ARG A 154 -1.06 -7.54 9.63
N TRP A 155 -0.97 -6.62 8.68
CA TRP A 155 -2.01 -6.39 7.70
C TRP A 155 -1.42 -5.89 6.38
N PHE A 156 -2.10 -6.16 5.28
CA PHE A 156 -1.81 -5.62 3.97
C PHE A 156 -3.12 -5.24 3.29
N GLN A 157 -3.20 -4.04 2.72
CA GLN A 157 -4.44 -3.55 2.12
C GLN A 157 -4.24 -3.06 0.69
N ARG A 158 -5.13 -3.50 -0.19
CA ARG A 158 -5.26 -3.00 -1.55
C ARG A 158 -6.50 -2.11 -1.66
N ALA A 159 -6.28 -0.82 -1.89
CA ALA A 159 -7.35 0.12 -2.22
C ALA A 159 -7.46 0.28 -3.74
N VAL A 160 -8.63 -0.02 -4.31
CA VAL A 160 -8.91 0.09 -5.74
C VAL A 160 -9.21 1.55 -6.07
N ARG A 161 -8.21 2.27 -6.57
CA ARG A 161 -8.30 3.72 -6.87
C ARG A 161 -8.45 4.04 -8.35
N LEU A 162 -8.19 3.06 -9.21
CA LEU A 162 -8.36 3.11 -10.65
C LEU A 162 -9.25 1.93 -11.05
N PRO A 163 -9.93 1.98 -12.20
CA PRO A 163 -10.54 0.79 -12.78
C PRO A 163 -9.50 -0.34 -12.85
N THR A 164 -9.83 -1.48 -12.26
CA THR A 164 -8.93 -2.65 -12.19
C THR A 164 -9.67 -3.86 -12.73
N GLU A 165 -9.03 -4.62 -13.62
CA GLU A 165 -9.64 -5.81 -14.23
C GLU A 165 -9.30 -7.09 -13.42
N HIS A 166 -8.08 -7.20 -12.90
CA HIS A 166 -7.66 -8.32 -12.06
C HIS A 166 -6.78 -7.87 -10.89
N LEU A 167 -7.09 -8.33 -9.68
CA LEU A 167 -6.35 -8.05 -8.46
C LEU A 167 -5.84 -9.33 -7.83
N GLU A 168 -4.54 -9.41 -7.55
CA GLU A 168 -3.90 -10.54 -6.89
C GLU A 168 -3.08 -10.07 -5.68
N VAL A 169 -3.15 -10.85 -4.60
CA VAL A 169 -2.32 -10.69 -3.41
C VAL A 169 -1.66 -12.02 -3.07
N GLN A 170 -0.34 -11.98 -2.88
CA GLN A 170 0.48 -13.06 -2.38
C GLN A 170 1.16 -12.61 -1.08
N LEU A 171 1.07 -13.42 -0.03
CA LEU A 171 1.78 -13.22 1.23
C LEU A 171 2.67 -14.43 1.50
N ALA A 172 3.98 -14.21 1.63
CA ALA A 172 4.96 -15.26 1.88
C ALA A 172 5.59 -15.04 3.26
N PHE A 173 5.48 -16.05 4.11
CA PHE A 173 6.02 -16.02 5.48
C PHE A 173 6.87 -17.27 5.75
N PRO A 174 7.81 -17.23 6.70
CA PRO A 174 8.52 -18.44 7.14
C PRO A 174 7.52 -19.41 7.77
N ALA A 175 7.53 -20.67 7.31
CA ALA A 175 6.59 -21.68 7.79
C ALA A 175 6.76 -21.97 9.29
N SER A 176 7.97 -21.78 9.83
CA SER A 176 8.31 -21.92 11.25
C SER A 176 7.56 -20.97 12.18
N LEU A 177 7.06 -19.84 11.67
CA LEU A 177 6.23 -18.90 12.45
C LEU A 177 4.77 -19.37 12.59
N ASP A 178 4.40 -20.44 11.88
CA ASP A 178 3.04 -20.98 11.78
C ASP A 178 1.99 -19.88 11.54
N PRO A 179 2.06 -19.18 10.40
CA PRO A 179 1.15 -18.07 10.09
C PRO A 179 -0.25 -18.58 9.77
N VAL A 180 -1.24 -17.77 10.14
CA VAL A 180 -2.65 -17.88 9.76
C VAL A 180 -3.08 -16.57 9.15
N VAL A 181 -3.68 -16.62 7.95
CA VAL A 181 -4.13 -15.44 7.19
C VAL A 181 -5.64 -15.49 7.02
N TRP A 182 -6.28 -14.34 7.16
CA TRP A 182 -7.68 -14.09 6.80
C TRP A 182 -7.77 -12.75 6.06
N GLY A 183 -8.96 -12.38 5.62
CA GLY A 183 -9.15 -11.04 5.06
C GLY A 183 -10.60 -10.59 5.03
N THR A 184 -10.75 -9.30 4.76
CA THR A 184 -12.02 -8.59 4.63
C THR A 184 -12.04 -7.74 3.37
N GLU A 185 -13.23 -7.52 2.83
CA GLU A 185 -13.51 -6.51 1.82
C GLU A 185 -14.40 -5.41 2.43
N THR A 186 -14.14 -4.17 2.06
CA THR A 186 -14.99 -3.01 2.39
C THR A 186 -15.28 -2.26 1.10
N SER A 187 -16.55 -2.12 0.76
CA SER A 187 -16.98 -1.27 -0.36
C SER A 187 -17.32 0.13 0.15
N MET A 188 -17.52 1.10 -0.75
CA MET A 188 -17.71 2.51 -0.39
C MET A 188 -18.87 2.75 0.60
N THR A 189 -19.90 1.88 0.56
CA THR A 189 -21.15 2.07 1.32
C THR A 189 -21.49 0.90 2.24
N ALA A 190 -20.64 -0.13 2.32
CA ALA A 190 -20.92 -1.33 3.11
C ALA A 190 -19.93 -1.47 4.27
N GLU A 191 -20.41 -2.07 5.36
CA GLU A 191 -19.55 -2.52 6.45
C GLU A 191 -18.54 -3.57 5.95
N ALA A 192 -17.43 -3.71 6.69
CA ALA A 192 -16.41 -4.69 6.37
C ALA A 192 -16.99 -6.11 6.44
N SER A 193 -16.89 -6.84 5.33
CA SER A 193 -17.36 -8.21 5.20
C SER A 193 -16.16 -9.14 4.96
N PRO A 194 -16.22 -10.43 5.31
CA PRO A 194 -15.18 -11.39 4.94
C PRO A 194 -14.95 -11.42 3.43
N LEU A 195 -13.72 -11.73 2.99
CA LEU A 195 -13.46 -11.98 1.57
C LEU A 195 -14.37 -13.10 1.06
N ARG A 196 -14.92 -12.92 -0.15
CA ARG A 196 -15.79 -13.92 -0.80
C ARG A 196 -15.11 -15.28 -0.96
N THR A 197 -13.81 -15.27 -1.17
CA THR A 197 -12.95 -16.46 -1.24
C THR A 197 -11.83 -16.31 -0.22
N ALA A 198 -11.59 -17.37 0.56
CA ALA A 198 -10.48 -17.37 1.50
C ALA A 198 -9.12 -17.46 0.78
N PRO A 199 -8.04 -16.87 1.32
CA PRO A 199 -6.70 -17.05 0.77
C PRO A 199 -6.29 -18.53 0.75
N VAL A 200 -5.81 -19.00 -0.40
CA VAL A 200 -5.35 -20.37 -0.61
C VAL A 200 -3.92 -20.51 -0.08
N ARG A 201 -3.69 -21.50 0.78
CA ARG A 201 -2.37 -21.80 1.36
C ARG A 201 -1.60 -22.80 0.49
N ARG A 202 -0.30 -22.55 0.31
CA ARG A 202 0.69 -23.52 -0.18
C ARG A 202 1.94 -23.46 0.68
N ASP A 203 2.59 -24.59 0.86
CA ASP A 203 3.85 -24.69 1.61
C ASP A 203 4.96 -25.12 0.63
N GLU A 204 6.05 -24.36 0.55
CA GLU A 204 7.18 -24.63 -0.35
C GLU A 204 8.51 -24.22 0.31
N LYS A 205 9.50 -25.12 0.37
CA LYS A 205 10.89 -24.83 0.79
C LYS A 205 10.99 -24.03 2.11
N GLY A 206 10.18 -24.35 3.11
CA GLY A 206 10.17 -23.66 4.40
C GLY A 206 9.45 -22.30 4.42
N ILE A 207 8.82 -21.92 3.31
CA ILE A 207 7.95 -20.77 3.18
C ILE A 207 6.50 -21.23 3.10
N ARG A 208 5.61 -20.50 3.75
CA ARG A 208 4.17 -20.65 3.64
C ARG A 208 3.61 -19.47 2.85
N LEU A 209 3.11 -19.76 1.66
CA LEU A 209 2.52 -18.82 0.72
C LEU A 209 1.00 -18.81 0.85
N PHE A 210 0.41 -17.63 0.91
CA PHE A 210 -1.03 -17.41 0.83
C PHE A 210 -1.33 -16.60 -0.42
N SER A 211 -2.22 -17.10 -1.27
CA SER A 211 -2.61 -16.44 -2.52
C SER A 211 -4.10 -16.14 -2.51
N TRP A 212 -4.47 -14.94 -2.91
CA TRP A 212 -5.85 -14.52 -3.07
C TRP A 212 -6.00 -13.69 -4.34
N THR A 213 -7.12 -13.86 -5.05
CA THR A 213 -7.42 -13.11 -6.28
C THR A 213 -8.90 -12.76 -6.36
N THR A 214 -9.20 -11.68 -7.08
CA THR A 214 -10.55 -11.33 -7.53
C THR A 214 -10.50 -10.66 -8.91
N SER A 215 -11.57 -10.84 -9.68
CA SER A 215 -11.76 -10.20 -10.98
C SER A 215 -12.73 -9.04 -10.87
N GLN A 216 -12.47 -7.99 -11.64
CA GLN A 216 -13.27 -6.77 -11.72
C GLN A 216 -13.67 -6.22 -10.34
N PRO A 217 -12.69 -6.00 -9.42
CA PRO A 217 -13.01 -5.46 -8.11
C PRO A 217 -13.68 -4.08 -8.24
N ALA A 218 -14.67 -3.82 -7.38
CA ALA A 218 -15.40 -2.56 -7.41
C ALA A 218 -14.46 -1.37 -7.17
N LEU A 219 -14.66 -0.28 -7.92
CA LEU A 219 -13.93 0.97 -7.70
C LEU A 219 -14.18 1.45 -6.26
N HIS A 220 -13.12 1.94 -5.61
CA HIS A 220 -13.08 2.35 -4.20
C HIS A 220 -13.19 1.22 -3.17
N ALA A 221 -13.30 -0.05 -3.59
CA ALA A 221 -13.21 -1.17 -2.66
C ALA A 221 -11.82 -1.25 -2.01
N ARG A 222 -11.79 -1.76 -0.79
CA ARG A 222 -10.58 -2.06 -0.04
C ARG A 222 -10.58 -3.53 0.32
N TYR A 223 -9.52 -4.23 -0.06
CA TYR A 223 -9.29 -5.62 0.30
C TYR A 223 -8.14 -5.66 1.30
N ARG A 224 -8.43 -6.08 2.52
CA ARG A 224 -7.47 -6.15 3.62
C ARG A 224 -7.21 -7.60 3.98
N LEU A 225 -5.97 -8.03 3.91
CA LEU A 225 -5.53 -9.31 4.41
C LEU A 225 -4.79 -9.08 5.73
N GLU A 226 -5.03 -9.94 6.71
CA GLU A 226 -4.45 -9.85 8.04
C GLU A 226 -3.92 -11.21 8.47
N TRP A 227 -2.98 -11.19 9.40
CA TRP A 227 -2.37 -12.43 9.87
C TRP A 227 -1.98 -12.41 11.34
N ARG A 228 -1.74 -13.61 11.85
CA ARG A 228 -1.08 -13.84 13.13
C ARG A 228 -0.10 -14.99 13.01
N PHE A 229 0.94 -14.95 13.83
CA PHE A 229 1.88 -16.06 14.00
C PHE A 229 1.50 -16.84 15.26
N ARG A 230 1.37 -18.15 15.15
CA ARG A 230 1.05 -19.03 16.29
C ARG A 230 2.29 -19.47 17.05
N ALA A 231 3.41 -19.61 16.36
CA ALA A 231 4.69 -19.88 17.00
C ALA A 231 5.33 -18.58 17.49
N ALA A 232 5.98 -18.65 18.66
CA ALA A 232 6.84 -17.57 19.13
C ALA A 232 8.05 -17.41 18.18
N ARG A 233 8.52 -16.18 17.98
CA ARG A 233 9.78 -15.96 17.28
C ARG A 233 10.90 -16.58 18.12
N PRO A 234 11.82 -17.38 17.55
CA PRO A 234 12.99 -17.78 18.30
C PRO A 234 13.72 -16.52 18.75
N GLU A 235 13.86 -16.33 20.06
CA GLU A 235 14.67 -15.24 20.61
C GLU A 235 16.06 -15.35 19.98
N THR A 236 16.51 -14.27 19.34
CA THR A 236 17.93 -14.17 19.00
C THR A 236 18.64 -14.07 20.34
N LYS A 237 19.12 -15.20 20.87
CA LYS A 237 20.07 -15.20 21.98
C LYS A 237 21.24 -14.33 21.52
N MET A 238 21.31 -13.09 22.02
CA MET A 238 22.59 -12.39 22.06
C MET A 238 23.49 -13.31 22.86
N SER A 239 24.40 -13.98 22.16
CA SER A 239 25.46 -14.73 22.79
C SER A 239 26.22 -13.74 23.64
N ASP A 240 26.03 -13.85 24.94
CA ASP A 240 26.95 -13.38 25.95
C ASP A 240 28.28 -14.11 25.68
N ARG A 241 29.13 -13.49 24.86
CA ARG A 241 30.52 -13.91 24.68
C ARG A 241 31.37 -12.99 25.54
N GLU A 242 31.46 -13.43 26.79
CA GLU A 242 32.67 -13.52 27.60
C GLU A 242 33.57 -12.28 27.63
N LEU A 243 33.39 -11.53 28.72
CA LEU A 243 34.52 -11.07 29.53
C LEU A 243 35.46 -12.26 29.81
N THR A 244 36.66 -12.23 29.24
CA THR A 244 37.88 -12.73 29.89
C THR A 244 39.06 -11.92 29.41
#